data_AF-A0A060BSP5-F1
#
_entry.id   AF-A0A060BSP5-F1
#
_cell.length_a   1.000
_cell.length_b   1.000
_cell.length_c   1.000
_cell.angle_alpha   90.00
_cell.angle_beta   90.00
_cell.angle_gamma   90.00
#
_symmetry.space_group_name_H-M   'P 1'
#
loop_
_entity.id
_entity.type
_entity.pdbx_description
1 polymer ?
#
loop_
_entity_poly.entity_id
_entity_poly.type
_entity_poly.pdbx_seq_one_letter_code
_entity_poly.pdbx_strand_id
1 'polypeptide(L)'
;TELGMSLANKGLRSSHLFRSNLPARLDITNPNIFFHKVNVQTYPLFQYQPYDIALSSMIYRVVNLYKLDILHAHYAIPYAYAAYTAKQMLKDEGKDVPLVTTLHGTDITLVGQHPSYKHAVEFSINKSDTITTVSE
;
A
#
# COMPACT_ATOMS: atom_id res chain seq x y z
N THR A 1 -0.53 10.28 -3.57
CA THR A 1 0.57 11.24 -3.77
C THR A 1 0.25 12.58 -3.14
N GLU A 2 -0.77 13.30 -3.62
CA GLU A 2 -1.19 14.61 -3.07
C GLU A 2 -1.49 14.58 -1.57
N LEU A 3 -2.18 13.54 -1.08
CA LEU A 3 -2.45 13.36 0.35
C LEU A 3 -1.15 13.29 1.18
N GLY A 4 -0.17 12.49 0.76
CA GLY A 4 1.12 12.39 1.45
C GLY A 4 1.89 13.70 1.45
N MET A 5 1.88 14.43 0.34
CA MET A 5 2.51 15.76 0.29
C MET A 5 1.83 16.76 1.23
N SER A 6 0.49 16.76 1.28
CA SER A 6 -0.26 17.63 2.19
C SER A 6 0.04 17.33 3.66
N LEU A 7 0.14 16.04 4.03
CA LEU A 7 0.48 15.63 5.40
C LEU A 7 1.91 16.02 5.78
N ALA A 8 2.87 15.83 4.87
CA ALA A 8 4.27 16.20 5.05
C ALA A 8 4.45 17.73 5.17
N ASN A 9 3.74 18.51 4.34
CA ASN A 9 3.80 19.98 4.36
C ASN A 9 3.20 20.59 5.63
N LYS A 10 2.25 19.92 6.28
CA LYS A 10 1.71 20.34 7.57
C LYS A 10 2.64 20.05 8.75
N GLY A 11 3.80 19.43 8.51
CA GLY A 11 4.76 19.05 9.56
C GLY A 11 4.25 17.98 10.52
N LEU A 12 3.11 17.35 10.19
CA LEU A 12 2.41 16.45 11.11
C LEU A 12 3.06 15.06 11.15
N ARG A 13 3.49 14.52 9.99
CA ARG A 13 4.12 13.19 9.86
C ARG A 13 4.99 13.08 8.61
N SER A 14 6.01 12.21 8.65
CA SER A 14 6.73 11.78 7.45
C SER A 14 5.84 10.88 6.58
N SER A 15 5.91 11.06 5.26
CA SER A 15 5.15 10.29 4.27
C SER A 15 6.06 9.38 3.48
N HIS A 16 5.81 8.07 3.57
CA HIS A 16 6.58 7.03 2.89
C HIS A 16 5.74 6.46 1.74
N LEU A 17 6.12 6.75 0.50
CA LEU A 17 5.39 6.32 -0.68
C LEU A 17 6.01 5.05 -1.29
N PHE A 18 5.19 4.04 -1.51
CA PHE A 18 5.58 2.76 -2.11
C PHE A 18 5.00 2.66 -3.53
N ARG A 19 5.84 2.78 -4.56
CA ARG A 19 5.41 2.62 -5.97
C ARG A 19 6.55 2.04 -6.80
N SER A 20 6.20 1.46 -7.95
CA SER A 20 7.19 1.03 -8.96
C SER A 20 7.87 2.21 -9.64
N ASN A 21 7.15 3.31 -9.85
CA ASN A 21 7.62 4.50 -10.55
C ASN A 21 7.44 5.76 -9.69
N LEU A 22 8.35 6.73 -9.88
CA LEU A 22 8.28 8.02 -9.20
C LEU A 22 7.04 8.78 -9.70
N PRO A 23 6.12 9.20 -8.82
CA PRO A 23 4.98 10.01 -9.23
C PRO A 23 5.45 11.36 -9.78
N ALA A 24 4.93 11.78 -10.93
CA ALA A 24 5.38 12.99 -11.62
C ALA A 24 5.28 14.28 -10.78
N ARG A 25 4.35 14.32 -9.82
CA ARG A 25 4.11 15.48 -8.93
C ARG A 25 4.74 15.34 -7.56
N LEU A 26 5.52 14.29 -7.29
CA LEU A 26 6.10 14.09 -5.96
C LEU A 26 7.23 15.09 -5.72
N ASP A 27 7.07 15.94 -4.71
CA ASP A 27 8.14 16.82 -4.25
C ASP A 27 9.17 16.04 -3.41
N ILE A 28 10.24 15.60 -4.06
CA ILE A 28 11.35 14.89 -3.40
C ILE A 28 12.28 15.83 -2.63
N THR A 29 12.10 17.15 -2.73
CA THR A 29 12.91 18.12 -1.99
C THR A 29 12.42 18.32 -0.56
N ASN A 30 11.16 17.94 -0.28
CA ASN A 30 10.61 17.97 1.07
C ASN A 30 11.24 16.85 1.94
N PRO A 31 11.90 17.19 3.06
CA PRO A 31 12.60 16.21 3.91
C PRO A 31 11.66 15.23 4.62
N ASN A 32 10.36 15.52 4.67
CA ASN A 32 9.34 14.65 5.24
C ASN A 32 8.73 13.69 4.21
N ILE A 33 9.23 13.66 2.98
CA ILE A 33 8.72 12.79 1.91
C ILE A 33 9.80 11.80 1.50
N PHE A 34 9.47 10.51 1.62
CA PHE A 34 10.35 9.41 1.26
C PHE A 34 9.71 8.57 0.15
N PHE A 35 10.49 8.28 -0.88
CA PHE A 35 10.08 7.41 -1.98
C PHE A 35 10.79 6.06 -1.90
N HIS A 36 10.00 4.99 -1.80
CA HIS A 36 10.48 3.61 -1.76
C HIS A 36 10.08 2.93 -3.07
N LYS A 37 11.05 2.81 -3.99
CA LYS A 37 10.84 2.17 -5.28
C LYS A 37 10.72 0.66 -5.12
N VAL A 38 9.56 0.11 -5.45
CA VAL A 38 9.33 -1.35 -5.44
C VAL A 38 10.05 -1.95 -6.65
N ASN A 39 11.21 -2.55 -6.40
CA ASN A 39 11.98 -3.25 -7.42
C ASN A 39 11.62 -4.73 -7.42
N VAL A 40 11.04 -5.22 -8.51
CA VAL A 40 10.81 -6.65 -8.72
C VAL A 40 11.97 -7.18 -9.55
N GLN A 41 12.78 -8.06 -8.96
CA GLN A 41 13.87 -8.69 -9.68
C GLN A 41 13.31 -9.76 -10.61
N THR A 42 13.82 -9.80 -11.85
CA THR A 42 13.46 -10.85 -12.79
C THR A 42 14.07 -12.16 -12.33
N TYR A 43 13.22 -13.14 -12.05
CA TYR A 43 13.66 -14.48 -11.68
C TYR A 43 13.07 -15.52 -12.64
N PRO A 44 13.87 -16.42 -13.26
CA PRO A 44 13.40 -17.35 -14.29
C PRO A 44 12.28 -18.30 -13.85
N LEU A 45 12.16 -18.59 -12.55
CA LEU A 45 11.06 -19.42 -12.01
C LEU A 45 9.68 -18.79 -12.25
N PHE A 46 9.62 -17.44 -12.28
CA PHE A 46 8.36 -16.73 -12.38
C PHE A 46 8.08 -16.31 -13.82
N GLN A 47 7.03 -16.88 -14.41
CA GLN A 47 6.48 -16.40 -15.69
C GLN A 47 5.98 -14.96 -15.57
N TYR A 48 5.34 -14.62 -14.44
CA TYR A 48 4.91 -13.26 -14.10
C TYR A 48 5.59 -12.85 -12.79
N GLN A 49 6.32 -11.75 -12.82
CA GLN A 49 7.11 -11.31 -11.69
C GLN A 49 6.19 -10.87 -10.52
N PRO A 50 6.37 -11.41 -9.30
CA PRO A 50 5.39 -11.28 -8.23
C PRO A 50 5.48 -9.92 -7.53
N TYR A 51 4.85 -8.90 -8.12
CA TYR A 51 4.85 -7.53 -7.60
C TYR A 51 4.31 -7.45 -6.17
N ASP A 52 3.23 -8.17 -5.86
CA ASP A 52 2.54 -8.09 -4.57
C ASP A 52 3.41 -8.62 -3.41
N ILE A 53 4.21 -9.65 -3.69
CA ILE A 53 5.19 -10.22 -2.74
C ILE A 53 6.34 -9.22 -2.51
N ALA A 54 6.86 -8.61 -3.59
CA ALA A 54 7.90 -7.59 -3.47
C ALA A 54 7.40 -6.34 -2.71
N LEU A 55 6.18 -5.90 -2.98
CA LEU A 55 5.54 -4.77 -2.32
C LEU A 55 5.32 -5.04 -0.83
N SER A 56 4.71 -6.17 -0.46
CA SER A 56 4.48 -6.54 0.95
C SER A 56 5.79 -6.64 1.73
N SER A 57 6.82 -7.24 1.15
CA SER A 57 8.16 -7.34 1.76
C SER A 57 8.79 -5.96 1.96
N MET A 58 8.63 -5.05 0.99
CA MET A 58 9.12 -3.68 1.11
C MET A 58 8.38 -2.89 2.19
N ILE A 59 7.05 -3.01 2.26
CA ILE A 59 6.24 -2.36 3.30
C ILE A 59 6.72 -2.83 4.68
N TYR A 60 6.80 -4.13 4.91
CA TYR A 60 7.31 -4.70 6.17
C TYR A 60 8.68 -4.13 6.55
N ARG A 61 9.63 -4.09 5.60
CA ARG A 61 10.98 -3.55 5.85
C ARG A 61 10.94 -2.07 6.24
N VAL A 62 10.18 -1.25 5.52
CA VAL A 62 10.13 0.20 5.76
C VAL A 62 9.38 0.51 7.05
N VAL A 63 8.30 -0.21 7.38
CA VAL A 63 7.63 -0.10 8.68
C VAL A 63 8.62 -0.37 9.82
N ASN A 64 9.42 -1.44 9.71
CA ASN A 64 10.41 -1.77 10.73
C ASN A 64 11.55 -0.75 10.85
N LEU A 65 12.01 -0.20 9.73
CA LEU A 65 13.10 0.76 9.68
C LEU A 65 12.68 2.14 10.21
N TYR A 66 11.51 2.62 9.80
CA TYR A 66 11.03 3.97 10.08
C TYR A 66 9.95 4.05 11.16
N LYS A 67 9.56 2.91 11.75
CA LYS A 67 8.55 2.80 12.80
C LYS A 67 7.23 3.47 12.40
N LEU A 68 6.74 3.14 11.20
CA LEU A 68 5.52 3.75 10.66
C LEU A 68 4.30 3.43 11.52
N ASP A 69 3.51 4.45 11.82
CA ASP A 69 2.31 4.34 12.67
C ASP A 69 1.07 3.83 11.92
N ILE A 70 1.04 3.95 10.59
CA ILE A 70 -0.13 3.67 9.78
C ILE A 70 0.25 3.25 8.38
N LEU A 71 -0.48 2.27 7.85
CA LEU A 71 -0.47 1.90 6.44
C LEU A 71 -1.71 2.47 5.78
N HIS A 72 -1.55 3.27 4.73
CA HIS A 72 -2.68 3.81 3.97
C HIS A 72 -2.59 3.34 2.52
N ALA A 73 -3.41 2.33 2.19
CA ALA A 73 -3.55 1.81 0.84
C ALA A 73 -4.61 2.61 0.06
N HIS A 74 -4.31 2.88 -1.21
CA HIS A 74 -5.29 3.32 -2.19
C HIS A 74 -5.49 2.17 -3.16
N TYR A 75 -6.73 1.76 -3.40
CA TYR A 75 -7.13 0.52 -4.09
C TYR A 75 -7.04 -0.75 -3.23
N ALA A 76 -8.03 -1.64 -3.40
CA ALA A 76 -8.14 -2.92 -2.70
C ALA A 76 -7.06 -3.91 -3.20
N ILE A 77 -6.90 -4.00 -4.52
CA ILE A 77 -5.84 -4.78 -5.17
C ILE A 77 -5.03 -3.84 -6.07
N PRO A 78 -3.68 -3.92 -6.06
CA PRO A 78 -2.87 -4.84 -5.25
C PRO A 78 -2.54 -4.33 -3.84
N TYR A 79 -2.83 -3.06 -3.54
CA TYR A 79 -2.15 -2.38 -2.43
C TYR A 79 -2.67 -2.78 -1.05
N ALA A 80 -3.99 -2.83 -0.84
CA ALA A 80 -4.53 -3.27 0.46
C ALA A 80 -4.20 -4.74 0.72
N TYR A 81 -4.26 -5.59 -0.32
CA TYR A 81 -3.83 -6.99 -0.24
C TYR A 81 -2.36 -7.12 0.23
N ALA A 82 -1.43 -6.42 -0.42
CA ALA A 82 -0.02 -6.45 -0.05
C ALA A 82 0.25 -5.83 1.34
N ALA A 83 -0.44 -4.73 1.68
CA ALA A 83 -0.32 -4.09 2.98
C ALA A 83 -0.85 -4.98 4.11
N TYR A 84 -1.93 -5.73 3.88
CA TYR A 84 -2.44 -6.72 4.82
C TYR A 84 -1.41 -7.83 5.07
N THR A 85 -0.80 -8.38 4.02
CA THR A 85 0.26 -9.40 4.16
C THR A 85 1.43 -8.87 4.98
N ALA A 86 1.84 -7.62 4.73
CA ALA A 86 2.86 -6.95 5.54
C ALA A 86 2.44 -6.78 7.00
N LYS A 87 1.19 -6.40 7.25
CA LYS A 87 0.61 -6.32 8.60
C LYS A 87 0.65 -7.67 9.32
N GLN A 88 0.36 -8.79 8.64
CA GLN A 88 0.45 -10.11 9.27
C GLN A 88 1.90 -10.47 9.63
N MET A 89 2.86 -10.23 8.73
CA MET A 89 4.29 -10.45 9.04
C MET A 89 4.75 -9.62 10.25
N LEU A 90 4.28 -8.37 10.37
CA LEU A 90 4.57 -7.52 11.53
C LEU A 90 3.89 -8.03 12.81
N LYS A 91 2.66 -8.55 12.69
CA LYS A 91 1.89 -9.08 13.81
C LYS A 91 2.54 -10.31 14.43
N ASP A 92 3.16 -11.17 13.63
CA ASP A 92 3.94 -12.32 14.11
C ASP A 92 5.15 -11.89 14.98
N GLU A 93 5.60 -10.64 14.84
CA GLU A 93 6.65 -10.03 15.67
C GLU A 93 6.09 -9.16 16.81
N GLY A 94 4.79 -9.25 17.08
CA GLY A 94 4.12 -8.47 18.12
C GLY A 94 3.91 -6.98 17.77
N LYS A 95 3.96 -6.61 16.48
CA LYS A 95 3.70 -5.24 16.02
C LYS A 95 2.36 -5.17 15.30
N ASP A 96 1.41 -4.41 15.85
CA ASP A 96 0.12 -4.18 15.21
C ASP A 96 0.08 -2.78 14.61
N VAL A 97 0.12 -2.69 13.28
CA VAL A 97 0.08 -1.42 12.55
C VAL A 97 -1.26 -1.31 11.82
N PRO A 98 -2.05 -0.24 12.07
CA PRO A 98 -3.35 -0.07 11.45
C PRO A 98 -3.25 0.13 9.94
N LEU A 99 -4.17 -0.52 9.22
CA LEU A 99 -4.36 -0.47 7.78
C LEU A 99 -5.64 0.30 7.43
N VAL A 100 -5.47 1.44 6.79
CA VAL A 100 -6.55 2.21 6.17
C VAL A 100 -6.55 1.94 4.67
N THR A 101 -7.72 1.68 4.10
CA THR A 101 -7.87 1.51 2.65
C THR A 101 -8.88 2.51 2.09
N THR A 102 -8.45 3.28 1.09
CA THR A 102 -9.34 4.12 0.28
C THR A 102 -9.70 3.39 -1.00
N LEU A 103 -11.00 3.16 -1.21
CA LEU A 103 -11.56 2.52 -2.39
C LEU A 103 -11.87 3.55 -3.47
N HIS A 104 -11.52 3.19 -4.69
CA HIS A 104 -11.83 3.93 -5.91
C HIS A 104 -12.85 3.14 -6.75
N GLY A 105 -13.61 3.82 -7.61
CA GLY A 105 -14.76 3.21 -8.30
C GLY A 105 -14.44 1.92 -9.08
N THR A 106 -13.25 1.80 -9.68
CA THR A 106 -12.85 0.61 -10.45
C THR A 106 -12.49 -0.61 -9.58
N ASP A 107 -12.12 -0.42 -8.31
CA ASP A 107 -11.90 -1.52 -7.36
C ASP A 107 -13.14 -2.41 -7.24
N ILE A 108 -14.31 -1.77 -7.23
CA ILE A 108 -15.58 -2.43 -6.99
C ILE A 108 -16.27 -2.81 -8.30
N THR A 109 -16.30 -1.88 -9.26
CA THR A 109 -17.10 -2.05 -10.48
C THR A 109 -16.47 -2.96 -11.52
N LEU A 110 -15.14 -2.90 -11.71
CA LEU A 110 -14.46 -3.69 -12.73
C LEU A 110 -13.72 -4.88 -12.11
N VAL A 111 -12.85 -4.60 -11.15
CA VAL A 111 -12.00 -5.66 -10.55
C VAL A 111 -12.83 -6.53 -9.62
N GLY A 112 -13.65 -5.93 -8.76
CA GLY A 112 -14.47 -6.64 -7.78
C GLY A 112 -15.58 -7.52 -8.39
N GLN A 113 -16.02 -7.25 -9.63
CA GLN A 113 -17.02 -8.08 -10.31
C GLN A 113 -16.40 -9.29 -11.03
N HIS A 114 -15.11 -9.25 -11.34
CA HIS A 114 -14.44 -10.33 -12.06
C HIS A 114 -14.26 -11.54 -11.14
N PRO A 115 -14.74 -12.75 -11.51
CA PRO A 115 -14.70 -13.92 -10.63
C PRO A 115 -13.30 -14.26 -10.07
N SER A 116 -12.26 -14.07 -10.89
CA SER A 116 -10.87 -14.32 -10.47
C SER A 116 -10.35 -13.39 -9.37
N TYR A 117 -10.95 -12.20 -9.19
CA TYR A 117 -10.45 -11.17 -8.27
C TYR A 117 -11.45 -10.84 -7.17
N LYS A 118 -12.74 -11.13 -7.36
CA LYS A 118 -13.83 -10.81 -6.43
C LYS A 118 -13.48 -11.16 -4.98
N HIS A 119 -13.09 -12.40 -4.71
CA HIS A 119 -12.78 -12.84 -3.35
C HIS A 119 -11.54 -12.16 -2.77
N ALA A 120 -10.53 -11.88 -3.59
CA ALA A 120 -9.33 -11.16 -3.14
C ALA A 120 -9.66 -9.69 -2.83
N VAL A 121 -10.56 -9.07 -3.58
CA VAL A 121 -11.05 -7.71 -3.33
C VAL A 121 -11.85 -7.67 -2.02
N GLU A 122 -12.86 -8.54 -1.90
CA GLU A 122 -13.68 -8.68 -0.68
C GLU A 122 -12.80 -8.94 0.55
N PHE A 123 -11.84 -9.86 0.44
CA PHE A 123 -10.88 -10.14 1.49
C PHE A 123 -10.08 -8.90 1.88
N SER A 124 -9.51 -8.19 0.90
CA SER A 124 -8.68 -7.00 1.16
C SER A 124 -9.47 -5.89 1.83
N ILE A 125 -10.73 -5.69 1.45
CA ILE A 125 -11.63 -4.72 2.08
C ILE A 125 -11.92 -5.12 3.53
N ASN A 126 -12.33 -6.38 3.75
CA ASN A 126 -12.75 -6.88 5.06
C ASN A 126 -11.60 -7.00 6.07
N LYS A 127 -10.34 -6.96 5.61
CA LYS A 127 -9.16 -7.08 6.45
C LYS A 127 -8.47 -5.74 6.77
N SER A 128 -8.96 -4.65 6.19
CA SER A 128 -8.53 -3.30 6.58
C SER A 128 -9.25 -2.87 7.85
N ASP A 129 -8.56 -2.12 8.70
CA ASP A 129 -9.13 -1.63 9.96
C ASP A 129 -10.12 -0.48 9.74
N THR A 130 -9.87 0.34 8.70
CA THR A 130 -10.77 1.42 8.28
C THR A 130 -10.86 1.48 6.76
N ILE A 131 -12.07 1.71 6.25
CA ILE A 131 -12.34 1.94 4.83
C ILE A 131 -12.80 3.37 4.61
N THR A 132 -12.33 3.98 3.52
CA THR A 132 -12.91 5.20 2.98
C THR A 132 -13.24 5.03 1.51
N THR A 133 -14.20 5.78 0.99
CA THR A 133 -14.55 5.80 -0.43
C THR A 133 -14.40 7.21 -0.99
N VAL A 134 -14.21 7.33 -2.30
CA VAL A 134 -14.12 8.63 -2.99
C VAL A 134 -15.49 9.24 -3.34
N SER A 135 -16.57 8.47 -3.17
CA SER A 135 -17.97 8.86 -3.38
C SER A 135 -18.89 8.09 -2.44
N GLU A 136 -20.10 8.60 -2.23
CA GLU A 136 -21.20 7.91 -1.53
C GLU A 136 -21.74 6.72 -2.32
#